data_AF-A0A442FAX8-F1
#
_entry.id   AF-A0A442FAX8-F1
#
_cell.length_a   1.000
_cell.length_b   1.000
_cell.length_c   1.000
_cell.angle_alpha   90.00
_cell.angle_beta   90.00
_cell.angle_gamma   90.00
#
_symmetry.space_group_name_H-M   'P 1'
#
loop_
_entity.id
_entity.type
_entity.pdbx_description
1 polymer ?
#
loop_
_entity_poly.entity_id
_entity_poly.type
_entity_poly.pdbx_seq_one_letter_code
_entity_poly.pdbx_strand_id
1 'polypeptide(L)'
;MGSVQNKKSSLSAGHQATEKPRLPGLAPLARLMRPVRLHLAACAILSAVAAGAGLVPYITVAELARAVLPPNSPASVASIAWAWVGIGAAGAALRLVLVFVSSRIGHYADAEMLHHIRSRLIRHLGQLPLGWFRARGSGAVKKAMTDDLEEMHQLIAHALGETIGASIAIIAGLVYLASVDWRMTVVTAAVLASMLVCYRIAMRSMTHHILRLIAAEEKISAASVEYADGIGVVKTFGTRGKVLDRFADAVLEYKLAMRE
;
A
#
# COMPACT_ATOMS: atom_id res chain seq x y z
N MET A 1 -43.69 -40.64 32.88
CA MET A 1 -42.41 -41.35 32.67
C MET A 1 -42.39 -41.77 31.21
N GLY A 2 -41.68 -41.13 30.28
CA GLY A 2 -40.27 -40.75 30.24
C GLY A 2 -39.80 -41.22 28.85
N SER A 3 -39.88 -40.39 27.81
CA SER A 3 -38.91 -39.36 27.41
C SER A 3 -37.58 -39.92 26.91
N VAL A 4 -37.21 -39.44 25.71
CA VAL A 4 -35.86 -39.32 25.17
C VAL A 4 -35.33 -40.50 24.35
N GLN A 5 -35.80 -40.60 23.11
CA GLN A 5 -35.06 -41.31 22.06
C GLN A 5 -35.29 -40.69 20.68
N ASN A 6 -35.01 -39.40 20.50
CA ASN A 6 -34.81 -38.86 19.15
C ASN A 6 -34.07 -37.51 19.15
N LYS A 7 -32.73 -37.50 19.32
CA LYS A 7 -31.92 -36.30 19.02
C LYS A 7 -30.41 -36.55 18.90
N LYS A 8 -29.98 -37.46 18.02
CA LYS A 8 -28.55 -37.59 17.65
C LYS A 8 -28.40 -37.91 16.16
N SER A 9 -28.73 -36.97 15.28
CA SER A 9 -28.39 -37.10 13.85
C SER A 9 -28.26 -35.80 13.05
N SER A 10 -28.12 -34.62 13.69
CA SER A 10 -28.07 -33.36 12.93
C SER A 10 -27.22 -32.26 13.55
N LEU A 11 -25.98 -32.54 13.97
CA LEU A 11 -25.00 -31.50 14.26
C LEU A 11 -23.59 -31.94 13.82
N SER A 12 -23.43 -32.11 12.50
CA SER A 12 -22.12 -32.04 11.83
C SER A 12 -22.14 -30.84 10.88
N ALA A 13 -22.55 -29.67 11.39
CA ALA A 13 -22.23 -28.41 10.75
C ALA A 13 -20.76 -28.12 11.10
N GLY A 14 -19.88 -28.43 10.16
CA GLY A 14 -18.45 -28.17 10.26
C GLY A 14 -18.24 -26.70 10.64
N HIS A 15 -17.81 -26.49 11.87
CA HIS A 15 -17.21 -25.24 12.30
C HIS A 15 -15.91 -25.12 11.51
N GLN A 16 -15.95 -24.47 10.34
CA GLN A 16 -14.75 -24.04 9.67
C GLN A 16 -14.10 -23.03 10.61
N ALA A 17 -13.16 -23.52 11.43
CA ALA A 17 -12.26 -22.69 12.18
C ALA A 17 -11.71 -21.66 11.19
N THR A 18 -11.97 -20.39 11.46
CA THR A 18 -11.44 -19.24 10.72
C THR A 18 -9.92 -19.30 10.83
N GLU A 19 -9.30 -20.04 9.92
CA GLU A 19 -7.85 -20.13 9.81
C GLU A 19 -7.36 -18.72 9.55
N LYS A 20 -6.52 -18.18 10.44
CA LYS A 20 -5.92 -16.85 10.24
C LYS A 20 -5.34 -16.81 8.83
N PRO A 21 -5.69 -15.84 7.98
CA PRO A 21 -5.19 -15.80 6.61
C PRO A 21 -3.66 -15.82 6.65
N ARG A 22 -3.07 -16.94 6.22
CA ARG A 22 -1.62 -17.07 6.11
C ARG A 22 -1.23 -16.21 4.91
N LEU A 23 -0.47 -15.15 5.16
CA LEU A 23 0.12 -14.35 4.09
C LEU A 23 0.84 -15.33 3.15
N PRO A 24 0.49 -15.40 1.85
CA PRO A 24 1.20 -16.24 0.92
C PRO A 24 2.68 -15.88 0.97
N GLY A 25 3.55 -16.89 1.02
CA GLY A 25 4.99 -16.65 1.07
C GLY A 25 5.48 -15.80 -0.11
N LEU A 26 6.67 -15.22 0.01
CA LEU A 26 7.25 -14.36 -1.04
C LEU A 26 7.42 -15.08 -2.39
N ALA A 27 7.48 -16.42 -2.40
CA ALA A 27 7.68 -17.23 -3.59
C ALA A 27 6.53 -17.17 -4.61
N PRO A 28 5.24 -17.37 -4.23
CA PRO A 28 4.10 -17.11 -5.09
C PRO A 28 4.09 -15.72 -5.73
N LEU A 29 4.38 -14.68 -4.94
CA LEU A 29 4.43 -13.30 -5.41
C LEU A 29 5.57 -13.08 -6.41
N ALA A 30 6.77 -13.59 -6.10
CA ALA A 30 7.92 -13.54 -7.01
C ALA A 30 7.64 -14.27 -8.34
N ARG A 31 6.86 -15.35 -8.32
CA ARG A 31 6.46 -16.06 -9.54
C ARG A 31 5.49 -15.25 -10.39
N LEU A 32 4.57 -14.51 -9.76
CA LEU A 32 3.67 -13.60 -10.44
C LEU A 32 4.44 -12.42 -11.07
N MET A 33 5.41 -11.87 -10.34
CA MET A 33 6.25 -10.74 -10.75
C MET A 33 7.35 -11.08 -11.77
N ARG A 34 7.56 -12.38 -12.05
CA ARG A 34 8.60 -12.88 -12.96
C ARG A 34 8.63 -12.21 -14.34
N PRO A 35 7.50 -11.90 -15.02
CA PRO A 35 7.52 -11.28 -16.35
C PRO A 35 8.17 -9.89 -16.34
N VAL A 36 8.01 -9.13 -15.26
CA VAL A 36 8.43 -7.71 -15.18
C VAL A 36 9.61 -7.49 -14.24
N ARG A 37 10.22 -8.55 -13.71
CA ARG A 37 11.31 -8.50 -12.71
C ARG A 37 12.49 -7.59 -13.09
N LEU A 38 12.81 -7.50 -14.38
CA LEU A 38 13.91 -6.65 -14.87
C LEU A 38 13.54 -5.16 -14.77
N HIS A 39 12.32 -4.80 -15.14
CA HIS A 39 11.83 -3.43 -15.00
C HIS A 39 11.74 -3.03 -13.52
N LEU A 40 11.32 -3.95 -12.65
CA LEU A 40 11.29 -3.70 -11.20
C LEU A 40 12.69 -3.53 -10.61
N ALA A 41 13.66 -4.35 -11.04
CA ALA A 41 15.04 -4.19 -10.63
C ALA A 41 15.64 -2.86 -11.13
N ALA A 42 15.35 -2.46 -12.37
CA ALA A 42 15.76 -1.18 -12.91
C ALA A 42 15.13 -0.01 -12.14
N CYS A 43 13.83 -0.05 -11.86
CA CYS A 43 13.13 0.93 -11.03
C CYS A 43 13.76 1.04 -9.62
N ALA A 44 14.03 -0.10 -8.97
CA ALA A 44 14.69 -0.15 -7.68
C ALA A 44 16.07 0.51 -7.69
N ILE A 45 16.91 0.17 -8.67
CA ILE A 45 18.26 0.72 -8.82
C ILE A 45 18.21 2.22 -9.10
N LEU A 46 17.37 2.66 -10.04
CA LEU A 46 17.24 4.08 -10.36
C LEU A 46 16.72 4.87 -9.16
N SER A 47 15.76 4.34 -8.40
CA SER A 47 15.25 4.97 -7.17
C SER A 47 16.35 5.10 -6.12
N ALA A 48 17.20 4.08 -5.96
CA ALA A 48 18.34 4.12 -5.05
C ALA A 48 19.38 5.17 -5.47
N VAL A 49 19.73 5.21 -6.75
CA VAL A 49 20.69 6.20 -7.27
C VAL A 49 20.11 7.62 -7.19
N ALA A 50 18.81 7.78 -7.48
CA ALA A 50 18.10 9.05 -7.34
C ALA A 50 18.14 9.56 -5.89
N ALA A 51 17.92 8.68 -4.92
CA ALA A 51 18.01 9.02 -3.50
C ALA A 51 19.41 9.53 -3.13
N GLY A 52 20.47 8.87 -3.61
CA GLY A 52 21.85 9.33 -3.44
C GLY A 52 22.11 10.69 -4.10
N ALA A 53 21.68 10.88 -5.36
CA ALA A 53 21.79 12.17 -6.06
C ALA A 53 21.02 13.28 -5.32
N GLY A 54 19.91 12.93 -4.66
CA GLY A 54 19.13 13.85 -3.84
C GLY A 54 19.81 14.35 -2.58
N LEU A 55 20.91 13.72 -2.14
CA LEU A 55 21.74 14.21 -1.05
C LEU A 55 22.70 15.32 -1.50
N VAL A 56 23.07 15.35 -2.79
CA VAL A 56 24.07 16.27 -3.33
C VAL A 56 23.77 17.74 -2.99
N PRO A 57 22.53 18.26 -3.16
CA PRO A 57 22.23 19.65 -2.78
C PRO A 57 22.51 19.94 -1.30
N TYR A 58 22.19 19.02 -0.39
CA TYR A 58 22.45 19.19 1.03
C TYR A 58 23.96 19.17 1.35
N ILE A 59 24.72 18.29 0.68
CA ILE A 59 26.17 18.25 0.78
C ILE A 59 26.76 19.58 0.29
N THR A 60 26.28 20.10 -0.84
CA THR A 60 26.78 21.37 -1.38
C THR A 60 26.49 22.56 -0.46
N VAL A 61 25.36 22.57 0.26
CA VAL A 61 25.08 23.60 1.27
C VAL A 61 26.08 23.50 2.43
N ALA A 62 26.38 22.29 2.91
CA ALA A 62 27.35 22.08 3.97
C ALA A 62 28.76 22.53 3.57
N GLU A 63 29.22 22.16 2.36
CA GLU A 63 30.54 22.55 1.85
C GLU A 63 30.62 24.05 1.54
N LEU A 64 29.54 24.64 1.00
CA LEU A 64 29.45 26.08 0.79
C LEU A 64 29.57 26.84 2.12
N ALA A 65 28.88 26.38 3.16
CA ALA A 65 28.98 26.98 4.49
C ALA A 65 30.42 26.90 5.03
N ARG A 66 31.11 25.76 4.88
CA ARG A 66 32.52 25.61 5.27
C ARG A 66 33.45 26.54 4.51
N ALA A 67 33.17 26.81 3.23
CA ALA A 67 34.00 27.67 2.39
C ALA A 67 33.80 29.17 2.67
N VAL A 68 32.59 29.60 3.04
CA VAL A 68 32.20 31.02 3.15
C VAL A 68 32.27 31.57 4.58
N LEU A 69 31.94 30.76 5.59
CA LEU A 69 31.87 31.21 6.99
C LEU A 69 33.20 31.62 7.65
N PRO A 70 34.40 31.17 7.20
CA PRO A 70 35.65 31.64 7.80
C PRO A 70 35.85 33.17 7.66
N PRO A 71 36.30 33.87 8.71
CA PRO A 71 36.34 35.35 8.75
C PRO A 71 37.33 36.02 7.78
N ASN A 72 38.19 35.26 7.10
CA ASN A 72 39.20 35.77 6.15
C ASN A 72 39.02 35.25 4.72
N SER A 73 37.77 34.95 4.33
CA SER A 73 37.43 34.42 3.00
C SER A 73 37.91 35.34 1.86
N PRO A 74 38.89 34.94 1.02
CA PRO A 74 39.36 35.77 -0.10
C PRO A 74 38.28 35.96 -1.18
N ALA A 75 38.43 36.96 -2.05
CA ALA A 75 37.49 37.20 -3.16
C ALA A 75 37.34 35.99 -4.12
N SER A 76 38.29 35.05 -4.13
CA SER A 76 38.21 33.76 -4.84
C SER A 76 37.15 32.80 -4.27
N VAL A 77 36.59 33.08 -3.09
CA VAL A 77 35.49 32.28 -2.50
C VAL A 77 34.21 32.43 -3.31
N ALA A 78 34.00 33.55 -4.02
CA ALA A 78 32.82 33.74 -4.85
C ALA A 78 32.77 32.76 -6.05
N SER A 79 33.90 32.49 -6.70
CA SER A 79 33.94 31.53 -7.82
C SER A 79 33.78 30.08 -7.33
N ILE A 80 34.38 29.75 -6.18
CA ILE A 80 34.21 28.44 -5.53
C ILE A 80 32.75 28.25 -5.09
N ALA A 81 32.10 29.29 -4.57
CA ALA A 81 30.70 29.26 -4.18
C ALA A 81 29.79 28.94 -5.38
N TRP A 82 29.99 29.61 -6.52
CA TRP A 82 29.23 29.32 -7.74
C TRP A 82 29.47 27.90 -8.27
N ALA A 83 30.68 27.36 -8.11
CA ALA A 83 30.95 25.97 -8.47
C ALA A 83 30.14 24.99 -7.62
N TRP A 84 30.08 25.19 -6.30
CA TRP A 84 29.25 24.37 -5.40
C TRP A 84 27.75 24.50 -5.69
N VAL A 85 27.28 25.71 -5.98
CA VAL A 85 25.89 25.93 -6.43
C VAL A 85 25.61 25.17 -7.73
N GLY A 86 26.53 25.20 -8.70
CA GLY A 86 26.42 24.44 -9.94
C GLY A 86 26.35 22.93 -9.71
N ILE A 87 27.19 22.38 -8.82
CA ILE A 87 27.17 20.96 -8.44
C ILE A 87 25.84 20.61 -7.75
N GLY A 88 25.35 21.45 -6.85
CA GLY A 88 24.08 21.26 -6.16
C GLY A 88 22.90 21.26 -7.12
N ALA A 89 22.87 22.22 -8.05
CA ALA A 89 21.85 22.31 -9.09
C ALA A 89 21.90 21.10 -10.04
N ALA A 90 23.10 20.68 -10.47
CA ALA A 90 23.28 19.49 -11.29
C ALA A 90 22.83 18.21 -10.57
N GLY A 91 23.14 18.07 -9.28
CA GLY A 91 22.68 16.95 -8.45
C GLY A 91 21.15 16.92 -8.30
N ALA A 92 20.53 18.08 -8.06
CA ALA A 92 19.07 18.20 -8.01
C ALA A 92 18.40 17.86 -9.35
N ALA A 93 18.96 18.34 -10.46
CA ALA A 93 18.48 18.03 -11.80
C ALA A 93 18.62 16.53 -12.12
N LEU A 94 19.78 15.94 -11.78
CA LEU A 94 20.02 14.51 -11.94
C LEU A 94 19.01 13.69 -11.14
N ARG A 95 18.76 14.05 -9.87
CA ARG A 95 17.71 13.42 -9.06
C ARG A 95 16.36 13.46 -9.77
N LEU A 96 15.94 14.64 -10.27
CA LEU A 96 14.64 14.79 -10.94
C LEU A 96 14.52 13.88 -12.15
N VAL A 97 15.56 13.84 -13.00
CA VAL A 97 15.60 12.95 -14.17
C VAL A 97 15.53 11.49 -13.75
N LEU A 98 16.32 11.08 -12.75
CA LEU A 98 16.33 9.69 -12.30
C LEU A 98 14.99 9.26 -11.69
N VAL A 99 14.35 10.10 -10.87
CA VAL A 99 13.01 9.83 -10.33
C VAL A 99 11.99 9.71 -11.46
N PHE A 100 12.03 10.62 -12.44
CA PHE A 100 11.13 10.58 -13.58
C PHE A 100 11.31 9.29 -14.39
N VAL A 101 12.53 8.94 -14.76
CA VAL A 101 12.81 7.71 -15.52
C VAL A 101 12.44 6.47 -14.70
N SER A 102 12.73 6.44 -13.40
CA SER A 102 12.34 5.35 -12.51
C SER A 102 10.83 5.15 -12.47
N SER A 103 10.08 6.25 -12.28
CA SER A 103 8.62 6.24 -12.26
C SER A 103 8.05 5.76 -13.59
N ARG A 104 8.59 6.23 -14.72
CA ARG A 104 8.17 5.76 -16.06
C ARG A 104 8.37 4.26 -16.22
N ILE A 105 9.54 3.73 -15.85
CA ILE A 105 9.81 2.28 -15.89
C ILE A 105 8.85 1.52 -14.97
N GLY A 106 8.57 2.03 -13.77
CA GLY A 106 7.60 1.46 -12.83
C GLY A 106 6.19 1.35 -13.44
N HIS A 107 5.69 2.42 -14.04
CA HIS A 107 4.39 2.43 -14.71
C HIS A 107 4.32 1.53 -15.94
N TYR A 108 5.41 1.40 -16.71
CA TYR A 108 5.48 0.43 -17.80
C TYR A 108 5.44 -1.02 -17.28
N ALA A 109 6.19 -1.32 -16.22
CA ALA A 109 6.18 -2.63 -15.57
C ALA A 109 4.78 -2.99 -15.05
N ASP A 110 4.10 -2.01 -14.46
CA ASP A 110 2.74 -2.17 -13.99
C ASP A 110 1.75 -2.44 -15.13
N ALA A 111 1.76 -1.61 -16.18
CA ALA A 111 0.86 -1.78 -17.31
C ALA A 111 0.98 -3.16 -17.97
N GLU A 112 2.21 -3.66 -18.14
CA GLU A 112 2.49 -5.00 -18.67
C GLU A 112 1.95 -6.09 -17.73
N MET A 113 2.16 -5.96 -16.42
CA MET A 113 1.65 -6.90 -15.44
C MET A 113 0.12 -6.94 -15.43
N LEU A 114 -0.53 -5.78 -15.35
CA LEU A 114 -1.99 -5.67 -15.31
C LEU A 114 -2.61 -6.21 -16.59
N HIS A 115 -1.98 -5.97 -17.76
CA HIS A 115 -2.42 -6.57 -19.02
C HIS A 115 -2.43 -8.11 -18.95
N HIS A 116 -1.35 -8.70 -18.44
CA HIS A 116 -1.23 -10.15 -18.31
C HIS A 116 -2.22 -10.76 -17.32
N ILE A 117 -2.36 -10.14 -16.15
CA ILE A 117 -3.30 -10.58 -15.11
C ILE A 117 -4.74 -10.47 -15.61
N ARG A 118 -5.12 -9.33 -16.19
CA ARG A 118 -6.48 -9.11 -16.71
C ARG A 118 -6.82 -10.09 -17.82
N SER A 119 -5.88 -10.36 -18.73
CA SER A 119 -6.07 -11.35 -19.80
C SER A 119 -6.30 -12.77 -19.26
N ARG A 120 -5.58 -13.16 -18.19
CA ARG A 120 -5.77 -14.46 -17.53
C ARG A 120 -7.10 -14.53 -16.78
N LEU A 121 -7.48 -13.47 -16.07
CA LEU A 121 -8.76 -13.42 -15.37
C LEU A 121 -9.92 -13.55 -16.35
N ILE A 122 -9.93 -12.78 -17.44
CA ILE A 122 -10.99 -12.84 -18.45
C ILE A 122 -11.12 -14.25 -19.04
N ARG A 123 -9.99 -14.88 -19.39
CA ARG A 123 -10.00 -16.25 -19.93
C ARG A 123 -10.53 -17.25 -18.92
N HIS A 124 -10.15 -17.13 -17.66
CA HIS A 124 -10.60 -18.03 -16.61
C HIS A 124 -12.09 -17.83 -16.31
N LEU A 125 -12.54 -16.59 -16.15
CA LEU A 125 -13.94 -16.23 -15.93
C LEU A 125 -14.83 -16.75 -17.07
N GLY A 126 -14.37 -16.67 -18.32
CA GLY A 126 -15.10 -17.18 -19.49
C GLY A 126 -15.31 -18.71 -19.51
N GLN A 127 -14.61 -19.47 -18.65
CA GLN A 127 -14.73 -20.93 -18.56
C GLN A 127 -15.55 -21.39 -17.34
N LEU A 128 -15.97 -20.47 -16.46
CA LEU A 128 -16.69 -20.81 -15.24
C LEU A 128 -18.19 -21.02 -15.51
N PRO A 129 -18.83 -21.99 -14.84
CA PRO A 129 -20.26 -22.24 -15.01
C PRO A 129 -21.10 -21.09 -14.42
N LEU A 130 -22.28 -20.83 -15.00
CA LEU A 130 -23.20 -19.76 -14.55
C LEU A 130 -23.57 -19.87 -13.06
N GLY A 131 -23.63 -21.08 -12.51
CA GLY A 131 -23.88 -21.31 -11.07
C GLY A 131 -22.81 -20.70 -10.17
N TRP A 132 -21.55 -20.60 -10.63
CA TRP A 132 -20.46 -19.95 -9.90
C TRP A 132 -20.73 -18.45 -9.74
N PHE A 133 -21.17 -17.78 -10.81
CA PHE A 133 -21.51 -16.37 -10.82
C PHE A 133 -22.72 -16.07 -9.94
N ARG A 134 -23.75 -16.93 -9.99
CA ARG A 134 -24.92 -16.80 -9.12
C ARG A 134 -24.57 -16.90 -7.63
N ALA A 135 -23.59 -17.72 -7.28
CA ALA A 135 -23.16 -17.91 -5.90
C ALA A 135 -22.27 -16.77 -5.35
N ARG A 136 -21.43 -16.14 -6.19
CA ARG A 136 -20.53 -15.04 -5.76
C ARG A 136 -21.10 -13.64 -5.97
N GLY A 137 -22.06 -13.49 -6.88
CA GLY A 137 -22.60 -12.19 -7.29
C GLY A 137 -21.65 -11.40 -8.20
N SER A 138 -22.20 -10.40 -8.89
CA SER A 138 -21.44 -9.53 -9.82
C SER A 138 -20.43 -8.63 -9.11
N GLY A 139 -20.67 -8.27 -7.84
CA GLY A 139 -19.77 -7.45 -7.03
C GLY A 139 -18.38 -8.09 -6.83
N ALA A 140 -18.33 -9.40 -6.57
CA ALA A 140 -17.06 -10.11 -6.41
C ALA A 140 -16.22 -10.11 -7.70
N VAL A 141 -16.89 -10.20 -8.87
CA VAL A 141 -16.22 -10.11 -10.17
C VAL A 141 -15.70 -8.70 -10.42
N LYS A 142 -16.50 -7.66 -10.10
CA LYS A 142 -16.07 -6.26 -10.19
C LYS A 142 -14.85 -6.00 -9.33
N LYS A 143 -14.88 -6.40 -8.04
CA LYS A 143 -13.77 -6.25 -7.11
C LYS A 143 -12.47 -6.86 -7.67
N ALA A 144 -12.53 -8.10 -8.14
CA ALA A 144 -11.38 -8.80 -8.72
C ALA A 144 -10.86 -8.17 -10.03
N MET A 145 -11.73 -7.50 -10.81
CA MET A 145 -11.37 -6.92 -12.11
C MET A 145 -11.02 -5.43 -12.06
N THR A 146 -11.26 -4.77 -10.93
CA THR A 146 -11.06 -3.34 -10.76
C THR A 146 -10.28 -3.07 -9.48
N ASP A 147 -10.93 -3.22 -8.32
CA ASP A 147 -10.37 -2.79 -7.04
C ASP A 147 -9.08 -3.54 -6.70
N ASP A 148 -9.07 -4.87 -6.82
CA ASP A 148 -7.88 -5.69 -6.52
C ASP A 148 -6.72 -5.41 -7.51
N LEU A 149 -7.03 -5.04 -8.76
CA LEU A 149 -6.01 -4.68 -9.75
C LEU A 149 -5.45 -3.27 -9.52
N GLU A 150 -6.27 -2.35 -9.00
CA GLU A 150 -5.82 -1.01 -8.59
C GLU A 150 -4.87 -1.10 -7.39
N GLU A 151 -5.16 -1.97 -6.41
CA GLU A 151 -4.22 -2.22 -5.32
C GLU A 151 -2.87 -2.77 -5.82
N MET A 152 -2.89 -3.64 -6.84
CA MET A 152 -1.67 -4.10 -7.49
C MET A 152 -0.93 -2.98 -8.22
N HIS A 153 -1.66 -2.05 -8.86
CA HIS A 153 -1.07 -0.87 -9.48
C HIS A 153 -0.28 -0.03 -8.48
N GLN A 154 -0.90 0.28 -7.34
CA GLN A 154 -0.24 1.04 -6.27
C GLN A 154 1.03 0.33 -5.77
N LEU A 155 0.99 -1.00 -5.63
CA LEU A 155 2.15 -1.77 -5.19
C LEU A 155 3.30 -1.75 -6.22
N ILE A 156 2.99 -1.94 -7.50
CA ILE A 156 4.00 -2.15 -8.55
C ILE A 156 4.56 -0.81 -9.06
N ALA A 157 3.68 0.15 -9.33
CA ALA A 157 4.06 1.44 -9.91
C ALA A 157 4.71 2.38 -8.90
N HIS A 158 4.24 2.37 -7.64
CA HIS A 158 4.63 3.35 -6.63
C HIS A 158 5.42 2.72 -5.48
N ALA A 159 4.81 1.80 -4.74
CA ALA A 159 5.32 1.38 -3.43
C ALA A 159 6.75 0.85 -3.47
N LEU A 160 7.13 0.06 -4.48
CA LEU A 160 8.48 -0.51 -4.61
C LEU A 160 9.56 0.57 -4.76
N GLY A 161 9.40 1.47 -5.73
CA GLY A 161 10.38 2.52 -6.00
C GLY A 161 10.48 3.51 -4.85
N GLU A 162 9.33 3.93 -4.32
CA GLU A 162 9.25 4.87 -3.20
C GLU A 162 9.87 4.31 -1.92
N THR A 163 9.57 3.05 -1.57
CA THR A 163 10.11 2.41 -0.37
C THR A 163 11.64 2.26 -0.46
N ILE A 164 12.15 1.86 -1.62
CA ILE A 164 13.60 1.70 -1.83
C ILE A 164 14.28 3.08 -1.80
N GLY A 165 13.74 4.06 -2.52
CA GLY A 165 14.27 5.42 -2.52
C GLY A 165 14.29 6.04 -1.12
N ALA A 166 13.21 5.93 -0.35
CA ALA A 166 13.13 6.42 1.02
C ALA A 166 14.12 5.71 1.95
N SER A 167 14.24 4.39 1.84
CA SER A 167 15.17 3.60 2.65
C SER A 167 16.62 4.00 2.38
N ILE A 168 16.99 4.14 1.11
CA ILE A 168 18.33 4.57 0.72
C ILE A 168 18.60 6.01 1.15
N ALA A 169 17.62 6.92 1.03
CA ALA A 169 17.77 8.30 1.48
C ALA A 169 18.06 8.37 3.00
N ILE A 170 17.33 7.60 3.82
CA ILE A 170 17.57 7.53 5.27
C ILE A 170 18.96 6.97 5.56
N ILE A 171 19.32 5.83 4.96
CA ILE A 171 20.61 5.16 5.22
C ILE A 171 21.78 6.05 4.77
N ALA A 172 21.76 6.51 3.52
CA ALA A 172 22.83 7.34 2.97
C ALA A 172 22.93 8.69 3.68
N GLY A 173 21.78 9.28 4.07
CA GLY A 173 21.74 10.51 4.86
C GLY A 173 22.38 10.34 6.24
N LEU A 174 22.07 9.24 6.95
CA LEU A 174 22.69 8.94 8.25
C LEU A 174 24.19 8.64 8.13
N VAL A 175 24.60 7.91 7.08
CA VAL A 175 26.02 7.63 6.80
C VAL A 175 26.79 8.92 6.54
N TYR A 176 26.24 9.82 5.71
CA TYR A 176 26.84 11.13 5.48
C TYR A 176 26.85 11.98 6.75
N LEU A 177 25.76 12.01 7.52
CA LEU A 177 25.71 12.78 8.76
C LEU A 177 26.75 12.26 9.77
N ALA A 178 26.97 10.94 9.84
CA ALA A 178 27.99 10.33 10.70
C ALA A 178 29.41 10.75 10.33
N SER A 179 29.71 10.98 9.05
CA SER A 179 31.02 11.49 8.63
C SER A 179 31.19 12.98 8.94
N VAL A 180 30.09 13.74 9.06
CA VAL A 180 30.09 15.16 9.41
C VAL A 180 30.15 15.38 10.93
N ASP A 181 29.23 14.78 11.69
CA ASP A 181 29.15 14.89 13.14
C ASP A 181 28.39 13.68 13.74
N TRP A 182 29.13 12.77 14.40
CA TRP A 182 28.55 11.57 15.00
C TRP A 182 27.55 11.86 16.14
N ARG A 183 27.70 12.99 16.86
CA ARG A 183 26.79 13.37 17.96
C ARG A 183 25.42 13.73 17.40
N MET A 184 25.39 14.52 16.32
CA MET A 184 24.15 14.85 15.60
C MET A 184 23.51 13.62 14.96
N THR A 185 24.31 12.65 14.49
CA THR A 185 23.79 11.36 14.00
C THR A 185 23.07 10.59 15.09
N VAL A 186 23.64 10.49 16.30
CA VAL A 186 22.99 9.78 17.42
C VAL A 186 21.66 10.44 17.79
N VAL A 187 21.62 11.78 17.84
CA VAL A 187 20.36 12.52 18.11
C VAL A 187 19.32 12.23 17.02
N THR A 188 19.70 12.35 15.75
CA THR A 188 18.79 12.08 14.62
C THR A 188 18.31 10.63 14.61
N ALA A 189 19.20 9.66 14.85
CA ALA A 189 18.86 8.25 14.93
C ALA A 189 17.91 7.95 16.10
N ALA A 190 18.10 8.59 17.25
CA ALA A 190 17.19 8.47 18.38
C ALA A 190 15.78 9.00 18.05
N VAL A 191 15.68 10.12 17.33
CA VAL A 191 14.39 10.65 16.84
C VAL A 191 13.72 9.64 15.90
N LEU A 192 14.44 9.13 14.90
CA LEU A 192 13.90 8.12 13.97
C LEU A 192 13.44 6.84 14.70
N ALA A 193 14.22 6.37 15.67
CA ALA A 193 13.86 5.22 16.51
C ALA A 193 12.60 5.51 17.33
N SER A 194 12.47 6.70 17.92
CA SER A 194 11.28 7.10 18.67
C SER A 194 10.03 7.16 17.78
N MET A 195 10.15 7.68 16.55
CA MET A 195 9.07 7.68 15.57
C MET A 195 8.65 6.25 15.20
N LEU A 196 9.61 5.33 15.02
CA LEU A 196 9.31 3.93 14.76
C LEU A 196 8.56 3.30 15.93
N VAL A 197 8.96 3.55 17.17
CA VAL A 197 8.26 3.04 18.36
C VAL A 197 6.83 3.59 18.43
N CYS A 198 6.65 4.90 18.28
CA CYS A 198 5.33 5.54 18.25
C CYS A 198 4.45 4.94 17.14
N TYR A 199 5.00 4.78 15.93
CA TYR A 199 4.30 4.14 14.82
C TYR A 199 3.89 2.71 15.15
N ARG A 200 4.78 1.90 15.74
CA ARG A 200 4.48 0.51 16.11
C ARG A 200 3.41 0.42 17.19
N ILE A 201 3.39 1.34 18.15
CA ILE A 201 2.35 1.43 19.18
C ILE A 201 1.01 1.80 18.53
N ALA A 202 0.98 2.84 17.69
CA ALA A 202 -0.22 3.27 16.98
C ALA A 202 -0.80 2.14 16.10
N MET A 203 0.07 1.37 15.42
CA MET A 203 -0.34 0.27 14.56
C MET A 203 -0.72 -1.02 15.30
N ARG A 204 -0.46 -1.14 16.61
CA ARG A 204 -0.66 -2.39 17.36
C ARG A 204 -2.13 -2.82 17.41
N SER A 205 -3.05 -1.87 17.55
CA SER A 205 -4.50 -2.16 17.56
C SER A 205 -5.09 -2.15 16.15
N MET A 206 -4.45 -1.45 15.21
CA MET A 206 -4.99 -1.11 13.89
C MET A 206 -5.47 -2.34 13.11
N THR A 207 -4.77 -3.47 13.18
CA THR A 207 -5.17 -4.69 12.47
C THR A 207 -6.57 -5.17 12.87
N HIS A 208 -6.92 -5.12 14.14
CA HIS A 208 -8.26 -5.57 14.59
C HIS A 208 -9.35 -4.59 14.15
N HIS A 209 -9.10 -3.29 14.22
CA HIS A 209 -10.04 -2.26 13.77
C HIS A 209 -10.27 -2.31 12.27
N ILE A 210 -9.20 -2.43 11.47
CA ILE A 210 -9.30 -2.53 10.01
C ILE A 210 -10.06 -3.80 9.61
N LEU A 211 -9.80 -4.96 10.22
CA LEU A 211 -10.52 -6.19 9.88
C LEU A 211 -12.01 -6.10 10.24
N ARG A 212 -12.36 -5.46 11.35
CA ARG A 212 -13.77 -5.17 11.69
C ARG A 212 -14.41 -4.22 10.69
N LEU A 213 -13.70 -3.17 10.31
CA LEU A 213 -14.17 -2.18 9.35
C LEU A 213 -14.43 -2.81 7.98
N ILE A 214 -13.49 -3.62 7.46
CA ILE A 214 -13.64 -4.36 6.20
C ILE A 214 -14.86 -5.29 6.26
N ALA A 215 -15.03 -6.04 7.35
CA ALA A 215 -16.17 -6.94 7.49
C ALA A 215 -17.51 -6.19 7.57
N ALA A 216 -17.55 -5.04 8.25
CA ALA A 216 -18.73 -4.19 8.31
C ALA A 216 -19.03 -3.54 6.93
N GLU A 217 -18.00 -3.18 6.18
CA GLU A 217 -18.09 -2.65 4.82
C GLU A 217 -18.65 -3.68 3.84
N GLU A 218 -18.22 -4.95 3.94
CA GLU A 218 -18.80 -6.03 3.13
C GLU A 218 -20.30 -6.23 3.44
N LYS A 219 -20.68 -6.21 4.73
CA LYS A 219 -22.08 -6.34 5.15
C LYS A 219 -22.95 -5.19 4.65
N ILE A 220 -22.52 -3.94 4.84
CA ILE A 220 -23.30 -2.77 4.41
C ILE A 220 -23.41 -2.72 2.87
N SER A 221 -22.36 -3.12 2.14
CA SER A 221 -22.38 -3.22 0.69
C SER A 221 -23.38 -4.27 0.19
N ALA A 222 -23.36 -5.48 0.78
CA ALA A 222 -24.31 -6.54 0.44
C ALA A 222 -25.76 -6.14 0.78
N ALA A 223 -26.00 -5.55 1.95
CA ALA A 223 -27.33 -5.10 2.36
C ALA A 223 -27.84 -3.95 1.48
N SER A 224 -26.94 -3.08 0.99
CA SER A 224 -27.29 -1.99 0.04
C SER A 224 -27.79 -2.54 -1.29
N VAL A 225 -27.12 -3.57 -1.83
CA VAL A 225 -27.54 -4.23 -3.07
C VAL A 225 -28.87 -4.95 -2.89
N GLU A 226 -29.02 -5.71 -1.80
CA GLU A 226 -30.28 -6.42 -1.51
C GLU A 226 -31.45 -5.44 -1.32
N TYR A 227 -31.21 -4.30 -0.66
CA TYR A 227 -32.21 -3.25 -0.51
C TYR A 227 -32.59 -2.62 -1.85
N ALA A 228 -31.61 -2.33 -2.71
CA ALA A 228 -31.85 -1.77 -4.04
C ALA A 228 -32.65 -2.73 -4.93
N ASP A 229 -32.30 -4.01 -4.96
CA ASP A 229 -33.01 -5.04 -5.73
C ASP A 229 -34.43 -5.31 -5.15
N GLY A 230 -34.58 -5.22 -3.83
CA GLY A 230 -35.83 -5.51 -3.12
C GLY A 230 -36.80 -4.32 -2.97
N ILE A 231 -36.39 -3.09 -3.33
CA ILE A 231 -37.15 -1.88 -3.01
C ILE A 231 -38.57 -1.86 -3.61
N GLY A 232 -38.74 -2.44 -4.80
CA GLY A 232 -40.04 -2.56 -5.44
C GLY A 232 -41.01 -3.42 -4.63
N VAL A 233 -40.53 -4.56 -4.12
CA VAL A 233 -41.31 -5.50 -3.30
C VAL A 233 -41.69 -4.88 -1.96
N VAL A 234 -40.75 -4.16 -1.33
CA VAL A 234 -41.03 -3.46 -0.06
C VAL A 234 -42.12 -2.39 -0.25
N LYS A 235 -42.08 -1.63 -1.34
CA LYS A 235 -43.08 -0.60 -1.64
C LYS A 235 -44.45 -1.17 -2.00
N THR A 236 -44.52 -2.30 -2.70
CA THR A 236 -45.81 -2.88 -3.12
C THR A 236 -46.53 -3.62 -2.00
N PHE A 237 -45.80 -4.29 -1.10
CA PHE A 237 -46.39 -5.09 -0.03
C PHE A 237 -46.40 -4.38 1.34
N GLY A 238 -45.87 -3.15 1.44
CA GLY A 238 -45.99 -2.28 2.62
C GLY A 238 -45.36 -2.83 3.91
N THR A 239 -44.63 -3.93 3.84
CA THR A 239 -43.98 -4.51 5.01
C THR A 239 -42.68 -3.74 5.23
N ARG A 240 -42.47 -3.14 6.42
CA ARG A 240 -41.12 -2.91 6.95
C ARG A 240 -40.45 -4.28 7.01
N GLY A 241 -39.87 -4.68 5.90
CA GLY A 241 -39.40 -6.05 5.71
C GLY A 241 -38.07 -6.24 6.41
N LYS A 242 -37.74 -7.50 6.71
CA LYS A 242 -36.41 -7.95 7.18
C LYS A 242 -35.23 -7.38 6.38
N VAL A 243 -35.45 -6.88 5.16
CA VAL A 243 -34.45 -6.21 4.31
C VAL A 243 -34.06 -4.83 4.87
N LEU A 244 -35.04 -4.00 5.29
CA LEU A 244 -34.79 -2.68 5.87
C LEU A 244 -34.10 -2.78 7.22
N ASP A 245 -34.52 -3.74 8.06
CA ASP A 245 -33.90 -3.98 9.37
C ASP A 245 -32.45 -4.45 9.21
N ARG A 246 -32.19 -5.41 8.30
CA ARG A 246 -30.82 -5.87 8.00
C ARG A 246 -29.93 -4.75 7.47
N PHE A 247 -30.48 -3.85 6.64
CA PHE A 247 -29.73 -2.68 6.18
C PHE A 247 -29.44 -1.71 7.32
N ALA A 248 -30.42 -1.40 8.17
CA ALA A 248 -30.23 -0.53 9.33
C ALA A 248 -29.19 -1.09 10.32
N ASP A 249 -29.24 -2.40 10.58
CA ASP A 249 -28.27 -3.09 11.42
C ASP A 249 -26.85 -3.02 10.82
N ALA A 250 -26.71 -3.23 9.52
CA ALA A 250 -25.42 -3.14 8.83
C ALA A 250 -24.85 -1.71 8.86
N VAL A 251 -25.70 -0.68 8.72
CA VAL A 251 -25.31 0.74 8.87
C VAL A 251 -24.83 1.01 10.29
N LEU A 252 -25.52 0.49 11.30
CA LEU A 252 -25.13 0.66 12.69
C LEU A 252 -23.80 -0.03 13.01
N GLU A 253 -23.62 -1.27 12.51
CA GLU A 253 -22.37 -2.03 12.68
C GLU A 253 -21.19 -1.32 12.01
N TYR A 254 -21.37 -0.76 10.82
CA TYR A 254 -20.36 0.06 10.14
C TYR A 254 -20.02 1.33 10.91
N LYS A 255 -21.03 2.05 11.43
CA LYS A 255 -20.82 3.25 12.25
C LYS A 255 -20.04 2.94 13.54
N LEU A 256 -20.33 1.80 14.18
CA LEU A 256 -19.60 1.38 15.38
C LEU A 256 -18.16 1.02 15.04
N ALA A 257 -17.94 0.28 13.94
CA ALA A 257 -16.60 -0.06 13.47
C ALA A 257 -15.74 1.17 13.11
N MET A 258 -16.36 2.26 12.65
CA MET A 258 -15.66 3.52 12.32
C MET A 258 -15.31 4.37 13.55
N ARG A 259 -15.99 4.15 14.69
CA ARG A 259 -15.79 4.96 15.92
C ARG A 259 -14.74 4.38 16.87
N GLU A 260 -14.38 3.12 16.69
CA GLU A 260 -13.37 2.38 17.46
C GLU A 260 -11.96 2.53 16.89
#